data_AF-R4YJS3-F1
#
_entry.id   AF-R4YJS3-F1
#
_cell.length_a   1.000
_cell.length_b   1.000
_cell.length_c   1.000
_cell.angle_alpha   90.00
_cell.angle_beta   90.00
_cell.angle_gamma   90.00
#
_symmetry.space_group_name_H-M   'P 1'
#
loop_
_entity.id
_entity.type
_entity.pdbx_description
1 polymer ?
#
loop_
_entity_poly.entity_id
_entity_poly.type
_entity_poly.pdbx_seq_one_letter_code
_entity_poly.pdbx_strand_id
1 'polypeptide(L)'
;MIVFIITNDVTDEVYVGTTKDSVEERWKQYQEAAALDHTAARLFKDIRDFGAKSFTPSEYAVAFDREDLKDLFEEAMEEHQGISLVGVKTTKPKPVKVAAPKKAAVKKPTVKSKTSGGPVTTKIVKPKVASGRTNSAAKERAIKEAIAEEKAERESKKLMKASAEAQEMRDIMARLDNRGSTLKKR
;
A
#
# COMPACT_ATOMS: atom_id res chain seq x y z
N MET A 1 -7.10 -7.49 -11.43
CA MET A 1 -7.26 -6.17 -10.75
C MET A 1 -7.76 -5.20 -11.80
N ILE A 2 -8.33 -4.07 -11.43
CA ILE A 2 -9.00 -3.19 -12.39
C ILE A 2 -8.54 -1.76 -12.16
N VAL A 3 -8.15 -1.09 -13.25
CA VAL A 3 -7.95 0.37 -13.31
C VAL A 3 -9.28 0.97 -13.71
N PHE A 4 -9.75 1.94 -12.92
CA PHE A 4 -10.99 2.65 -13.19
C PHE A 4 -10.75 4.15 -13.18
N ILE A 5 -11.59 4.85 -13.91
CA ILE A 5 -11.63 6.30 -13.98
C ILE A 5 -12.98 6.78 -13.46
N ILE A 6 -12.99 7.94 -12.81
CA ILE A 6 -14.21 8.65 -12.43
C ILE A 6 -14.12 10.02 -13.05
N THR A 7 -14.99 10.31 -13.98
CA THR A 7 -15.05 11.61 -14.66
C THR A 7 -16.09 12.49 -13.98
N ASN A 8 -15.74 13.75 -13.72
CA ASN A 8 -16.71 14.77 -13.29
C ASN A 8 -17.26 15.49 -14.52
N ASP A 9 -18.55 15.34 -14.80
CA ASP A 9 -19.21 15.93 -15.96
C ASP A 9 -19.33 17.46 -15.89
N VAL A 10 -19.02 18.07 -14.73
CA VAL A 10 -19.08 19.54 -14.55
C VAL A 10 -17.72 20.21 -14.75
N THR A 11 -16.64 19.58 -14.31
CA THR A 11 -15.29 20.16 -14.35
C THR A 11 -14.39 19.48 -15.39
N ASP A 12 -14.87 18.44 -16.06
CA ASP A 12 -14.14 17.54 -16.96
C ASP A 12 -12.90 16.91 -16.30
N GLU A 13 -12.88 16.86 -14.96
CA GLU A 13 -11.76 16.30 -14.22
C GLU A 13 -11.88 14.79 -14.09
N VAL A 14 -10.80 14.10 -14.42
CA VAL A 14 -10.74 12.64 -14.38
C VAL A 14 -9.93 12.20 -13.17
N TYR A 15 -10.47 11.24 -12.44
CA TYR A 15 -9.86 10.66 -11.27
C TYR A 15 -9.54 9.19 -11.50
N VAL A 16 -8.26 8.83 -11.43
CA VAL A 16 -7.82 7.46 -11.74
C VAL A 16 -7.58 6.69 -10.43
N GLY A 17 -8.15 5.49 -10.34
CA GLY A 17 -7.99 4.61 -9.19
C GLY A 17 -7.83 3.15 -9.59
N THR A 18 -7.50 2.32 -8.60
CA THR A 18 -7.39 0.87 -8.79
C THR A 18 -8.25 0.13 -7.77
N THR A 19 -8.87 -0.96 -8.21
CA THR A 19 -9.72 -1.84 -7.40
C THR A 19 -9.39 -3.30 -7.71
N LYS A 20 -9.77 -4.23 -6.82
CA LYS A 20 -9.55 -5.66 -7.05
C LYS A 20 -10.68 -6.30 -7.84
N ASP A 21 -11.92 -5.99 -7.47
CA ASP A 21 -13.08 -6.83 -7.83
C ASP A 21 -14.21 -6.04 -8.53
N SER A 22 -14.59 -4.86 -8.02
CA SER A 22 -15.69 -4.07 -8.59
C SER A 22 -15.44 -2.56 -8.49
N VAL A 23 -15.77 -1.85 -9.58
CA VAL A 23 -15.72 -0.39 -9.66
C VAL A 23 -16.91 0.25 -8.93
N GLU A 24 -18.11 -0.31 -9.08
CA GLU A 24 -19.34 0.22 -8.49
C GLU A 24 -19.31 0.16 -6.95
N GLU A 25 -18.86 -0.95 -6.38
CA GLU A 25 -18.72 -1.08 -4.92
C GLU A 25 -17.69 -0.07 -4.40
N ARG A 26 -16.59 0.12 -5.13
CA ARG A 26 -15.56 1.10 -4.79
C ARG A 26 -16.09 2.53 -4.88
N TRP A 27 -16.90 2.83 -5.90
CA TRP A 27 -17.58 4.11 -6.05
C TRP A 27 -18.54 4.40 -4.90
N LYS A 28 -19.36 3.42 -4.49
CA LYS A 28 -20.25 3.54 -3.34
C LYS A 28 -19.48 3.87 -2.05
N GLN A 29 -18.31 3.24 -1.84
CA GLN A 29 -17.43 3.58 -0.71
C GLN A 29 -16.93 5.03 -0.77
N TYR A 30 -16.62 5.56 -1.96
CA TYR A 30 -16.25 6.97 -2.10
C TYR A 30 -17.41 7.92 -1.78
N GLN A 31 -18.64 7.59 -2.18
CA GLN A 31 -19.82 8.38 -1.83
C GLN A 31 -20.07 8.41 -0.31
N GLU A 32 -20.02 7.25 0.34
CA GLU A 32 -20.18 7.16 1.81
C GLU A 32 -19.07 7.94 2.54
N ALA A 33 -17.83 7.82 2.08
CA ALA A 33 -16.70 8.57 2.63
C ALA A 33 -16.81 10.08 2.40
N ALA A 34 -17.36 10.51 1.26
CA ALA A 34 -17.64 11.92 0.98
C ALA A 34 -18.59 12.50 2.03
N ALA A 35 -19.63 11.77 2.44
CA ALA A 35 -20.57 12.22 3.46
C ALA A 35 -19.98 12.37 4.87
N LEU A 36 -18.83 11.75 5.16
CA LEU A 36 -18.25 11.63 6.51
C LEU A 36 -17.18 12.70 6.85
N ASP A 37 -16.91 13.63 5.93
CA ASP A 37 -16.07 14.84 6.05
C ASP A 37 -14.68 14.70 6.74
N HIS A 38 -14.16 13.48 6.87
CA HIS A 38 -12.84 13.21 7.46
C HIS A 38 -11.73 13.07 6.42
N THR A 39 -12.05 13.27 5.14
CA THR A 39 -11.15 13.05 4.02
C THR A 39 -10.95 14.34 3.24
N ALA A 40 -9.70 14.82 3.23
CA ALA A 40 -9.28 16.03 2.52
C ALA A 40 -8.91 15.78 1.04
N ALA A 41 -9.23 14.60 0.48
CA ALA A 41 -8.93 14.35 -0.92
C ALA A 41 -9.86 15.18 -1.81
N ARG A 42 -9.29 15.71 -2.90
CA ARG A 42 -9.96 16.62 -3.83
C ARG A 42 -11.29 16.07 -4.34
N LEU A 43 -11.31 14.77 -4.69
CA LEU A 43 -12.53 14.05 -5.09
C LEU A 43 -13.69 14.24 -4.11
N PHE A 44 -13.45 14.19 -2.78
CA PHE A 44 -14.54 14.31 -1.82
C PHE A 44 -15.09 15.72 -1.70
N LYS A 45 -14.23 16.74 -1.88
CA LYS A 45 -14.68 18.13 -1.96
C LYS A 45 -15.59 18.30 -3.19
N ASP A 46 -15.16 17.79 -4.33
CA ASP A 46 -15.91 17.94 -5.57
C ASP A 46 -17.22 17.14 -5.54
N ILE A 47 -17.24 15.95 -4.92
CA ILE A 47 -18.49 15.20 -4.66
C ILE A 47 -19.46 15.98 -3.78
N ARG A 48 -18.98 16.78 -2.82
CA ARG A 48 -19.84 17.63 -1.96
C ARG A 48 -20.32 18.88 -2.69
N ASP A 49 -19.47 19.48 -3.51
CA ASP A 49 -19.77 20.72 -4.22
C ASP A 49 -20.71 20.49 -5.42
N PHE A 50 -20.42 19.46 -6.24
CA PHE A 50 -21.16 19.16 -7.48
C PHE A 50 -22.19 18.05 -7.34
N GLY A 51 -22.12 17.28 -6.26
CA GLY A 51 -22.99 16.14 -5.99
C GLY A 51 -22.54 14.85 -6.70
N ALA A 52 -22.80 13.69 -6.07
CA ALA A 52 -22.40 12.38 -6.59
C ALA A 52 -23.04 11.96 -7.93
N LYS A 53 -24.06 12.70 -8.41
CA LYS A 53 -24.74 12.41 -9.69
C LYS A 53 -23.97 12.89 -10.91
N SER A 54 -23.09 13.88 -10.71
CA SER A 54 -22.27 14.49 -11.75
C SER A 54 -20.98 13.70 -12.02
N PHE A 55 -20.84 12.52 -11.40
CA PHE A 55 -19.65 11.69 -11.52
C PHE A 55 -20.02 10.38 -12.20
N THR A 56 -19.28 10.05 -13.24
CA THR A 56 -19.44 8.84 -14.04
C THR A 56 -18.26 7.90 -13.79
N PRO A 57 -18.42 6.86 -12.95
CA PRO A 57 -17.40 5.83 -12.80
C PRO A 57 -17.38 4.93 -14.05
N SER A 58 -16.23 4.82 -14.70
CA SER A 58 -15.99 3.89 -15.81
C SER A 58 -14.82 2.97 -15.51
N GLU A 59 -14.93 1.73 -15.96
CA GLU A 59 -13.80 0.83 -16.05
C GLU A 59 -12.90 1.28 -17.20
N TYR A 60 -11.59 1.36 -16.96
CA TYR A 60 -10.61 1.68 -18.00
C TYR A 60 -10.02 0.39 -18.57
N ALA A 61 -9.42 -0.44 -17.70
CA ALA A 61 -8.83 -1.71 -18.10
C ALA A 61 -8.75 -2.71 -16.94
N VAL A 62 -8.83 -4.00 -17.29
CA VAL A 62 -8.55 -5.10 -16.37
C VAL A 62 -7.07 -5.47 -16.48
N ALA A 63 -6.36 -5.35 -15.37
CA ALA A 63 -4.98 -5.80 -15.23
C ALA A 63 -4.90 -7.25 -14.73
N PHE A 64 -4.08 -8.06 -15.39
CA PHE A 64 -3.84 -9.46 -15.00
C PHE A 64 -2.80 -9.58 -13.88
N ASP A 65 -1.78 -8.72 -13.92
CA ASP A 65 -0.65 -8.72 -13.00
C ASP A 65 -0.39 -7.34 -12.39
N ARG A 66 0.51 -7.27 -11.41
CA ARG A 66 0.84 -6.02 -10.73
C ARG A 66 1.67 -5.05 -11.59
N GLU A 67 2.46 -5.58 -12.52
CA GLU A 67 3.22 -4.76 -13.48
C GLU A 67 2.26 -4.14 -14.49
N ASP A 68 1.44 -4.97 -15.12
CA ASP A 68 0.34 -4.57 -16.00
C ASP A 68 -0.58 -3.51 -15.36
N LEU A 69 -0.93 -3.65 -14.08
CA LEU A 69 -1.71 -2.63 -13.36
C LEU A 69 -1.03 -1.27 -13.29
N LYS A 70 0.29 -1.23 -13.12
CA LYS A 70 1.02 0.04 -13.05
C LYS A 70 1.09 0.68 -14.41
N ASP A 71 1.38 -0.11 -15.43
CA ASP A 71 1.50 0.39 -16.80
C ASP A 71 0.14 0.97 -17.27
N LEU A 72 -0.95 0.22 -17.08
CA LEU A 72 -2.32 0.69 -17.37
C LEU A 72 -2.73 1.90 -16.52
N PHE A 73 -2.26 1.99 -15.28
CA PHE A 73 -2.53 3.14 -14.42
C PHE A 73 -1.77 4.38 -14.87
N GLU A 74 -0.50 4.25 -15.27
CA GLU A 74 0.32 5.34 -15.79
C GLU A 74 -0.23 5.83 -17.13
N GLU A 75 -0.65 4.92 -18.01
CA GLU A 75 -1.32 5.24 -19.27
C GLU A 75 -2.61 6.05 -19.05
N ALA A 76 -3.50 5.57 -18.18
CA ALA A 76 -4.73 6.29 -17.85
C ALA A 76 -4.49 7.67 -17.22
N MET A 77 -3.41 7.81 -16.44
CA MET A 77 -3.01 9.09 -15.83
C MET A 77 -2.47 10.07 -16.87
N GLU A 78 -1.68 9.61 -17.84
CA GLU A 78 -1.11 10.43 -18.90
C GLU A 78 -2.18 10.83 -19.94
N GLU A 79 -3.02 9.88 -20.35
CA GLU A 79 -4.09 10.09 -21.34
C GLU A 79 -5.14 11.09 -20.86
N HIS A 80 -5.55 11.00 -19.60
CA HIS A 80 -6.61 11.85 -19.04
C HIS A 80 -6.09 12.99 -18.17
N GLN A 81 -4.76 13.14 -18.03
CA GLN A 81 -4.12 14.05 -17.07
C GLN A 81 -4.75 13.96 -15.66
N GLY A 82 -5.09 12.73 -15.26
CA GLY A 82 -6.00 12.47 -14.15
C GLY A 82 -5.37 12.67 -12.77
N ILE A 83 -6.23 12.75 -11.75
CA ILE A 83 -5.80 12.86 -10.35
C ILE A 83 -5.80 11.48 -9.72
N SER A 84 -4.64 11.07 -9.19
CA SER A 84 -4.50 9.76 -8.55
C SER A 84 -5.34 9.65 -7.28
N LEU A 85 -6.21 8.65 -7.24
CA LEU A 85 -6.97 8.22 -6.05
C LEU A 85 -6.23 7.14 -5.24
N VAL A 86 -5.06 6.72 -5.70
CA VAL A 86 -4.27 5.68 -5.02
C VAL A 86 -3.79 6.21 -3.67
N GLY A 87 -4.15 5.51 -2.59
CA GLY A 87 -3.83 5.91 -1.22
C GLY A 87 -4.89 6.79 -0.54
N VAL A 88 -5.95 7.19 -1.27
CA VAL A 88 -7.10 7.88 -0.67
C VAL A 88 -7.88 6.90 0.21
N LYS A 89 -8.00 7.24 1.50
CA LYS A 89 -8.67 6.40 2.49
C LYS A 89 -10.19 6.58 2.38
N THR A 90 -10.91 5.53 2.01
CA THR A 90 -12.39 5.51 1.95
C THR A 90 -13.04 4.99 3.23
N THR A 91 -12.26 4.42 4.15
CA THR A 91 -12.80 3.84 5.39
C THR A 91 -12.60 4.78 6.57
N LYS A 92 -13.66 4.94 7.36
CA LYS A 92 -13.59 5.60 8.67
C LYS A 92 -12.55 4.87 9.51
N PRO A 93 -11.56 5.55 10.14
CA PRO A 93 -10.75 4.91 11.16
C PRO A 93 -11.71 4.41 12.22
N LYS A 94 -11.78 3.08 12.38
CA LYS A 94 -12.63 2.41 13.36
C LYS A 94 -12.41 3.11 14.71
N PRO A 95 -13.45 3.64 15.39
CA PRO A 95 -13.24 4.31 16.66
C PRO A 95 -12.56 3.29 17.58
N VAL A 96 -11.32 3.59 17.94
CA VAL A 96 -10.62 2.83 18.97
C VAL A 96 -11.49 3.05 20.20
N LYS A 97 -12.25 2.02 20.61
CA LYS A 97 -12.92 2.03 21.91
C LYS A 97 -11.81 2.20 22.93
N VAL A 98 -11.58 3.44 23.35
CA VAL A 98 -10.75 3.76 24.52
C VAL A 98 -11.46 3.07 25.68
N ALA A 99 -10.95 1.90 26.05
CA ALA A 99 -11.42 1.19 27.22
C ALA A 99 -11.30 2.17 28.40
N ALA A 100 -12.41 2.40 29.09
CA ALA A 100 -12.47 3.28 30.24
C ALA A 100 -11.33 2.95 31.22
N PRO A 101 -10.62 3.95 31.76
CA PRO A 101 -9.53 3.71 32.70
C PRO A 101 -10.10 3.01 33.93
N LYS A 102 -9.75 1.74 34.12
CA LYS A 102 -10.10 0.99 35.33
C LYS A 102 -9.47 1.71 36.52
N LYS A 103 -10.32 2.23 37.41
CA LYS A 103 -9.93 2.78 38.72
C LYS A 103 -8.99 1.80 39.44
N ALA A 104 -7.89 2.34 39.95
CA ALA A 104 -6.93 1.63 40.78
C ALA A 104 -7.61 1.12 42.05
N ALA A 105 -7.76 -0.20 42.18
CA ALA A 105 -8.14 -0.84 43.43
C ALA A 105 -6.88 -1.16 44.23
N VAL A 106 -6.85 -0.60 45.44
CA VAL A 106 -5.85 -0.71 46.49
C VAL A 106 -5.51 -2.18 46.78
N LYS A 107 -4.21 -2.52 46.75
CA LYS A 107 -3.70 -3.82 47.21
C LYS A 107 -3.46 -3.77 48.73
N LYS A 108 -4.08 -4.68 49.48
CA LYS A 108 -3.58 -5.16 50.77
C LYS A 108 -3.12 -6.62 50.64
N PRO A 109 -2.13 -7.07 51.42
CA PRO A 109 -1.32 -8.25 51.09
C PRO A 109 -1.74 -9.48 51.88
N THR A 110 -1.72 -10.67 51.27
CA THR A 110 -1.64 -11.93 52.03
C THR A 110 -1.02 -13.07 51.22
N VAL A 111 0.12 -13.53 51.75
CA VAL A 111 0.57 -14.91 51.96
C VAL A 111 0.93 -15.80 50.76
N LYS A 112 2.20 -16.24 50.82
CA LYS A 112 2.87 -17.24 49.99
C LYS A 112 2.23 -18.62 50.16
N SER A 113 2.15 -19.40 49.07
CA SER A 113 2.35 -20.85 49.12
C SER A 113 2.78 -21.38 47.77
N LYS A 114 3.65 -22.39 47.83
CA LYS A 114 4.57 -22.90 46.81
C LYS A 114 4.26 -24.38 46.62
N THR A 115 3.92 -24.81 45.41
CA THR A 115 3.90 -26.23 44.93
C THR A 115 3.79 -26.18 43.40
N SER A 116 4.85 -26.44 42.64
CA SER A 116 5.37 -27.73 42.15
C SER A 116 4.73 -28.22 40.82
N GLY A 117 5.52 -28.16 39.74
CA GLY A 117 5.79 -29.29 38.83
C GLY A 117 4.70 -29.83 37.87
N GLY A 118 4.83 -29.46 36.58
CA GLY A 118 4.67 -30.36 35.41
C GLY A 118 3.25 -30.72 34.92
N PRO A 119 3.11 -31.37 33.74
CA PRO A 119 3.36 -30.77 32.42
C PRO A 119 2.10 -30.71 31.52
N VAL A 120 2.28 -29.99 30.42
CA VAL A 120 1.39 -29.69 29.29
C VAL A 120 0.61 -30.89 28.69
N THR A 121 -0.69 -30.69 28.49
CA THR A 121 -1.48 -31.40 27.46
C THR A 121 -2.12 -30.42 26.49
N THR A 122 -1.79 -30.65 25.22
CA THR A 122 -2.11 -29.96 23.97
C THR A 122 -3.61 -29.84 23.69
N LYS A 123 -4.10 -28.59 23.51
CA LYS A 123 -5.27 -28.29 22.67
C LYS A 123 -4.84 -27.36 21.54
N ILE A 124 -4.86 -27.90 20.33
CA ILE A 124 -4.70 -27.18 19.07
C ILE A 124 -5.84 -26.17 18.98
N VAL A 125 -5.52 -24.89 19.14
CA VAL A 125 -6.38 -23.77 18.77
C VAL A 125 -5.62 -22.97 17.73
N LYS A 126 -6.18 -22.95 16.53
CA LYS A 126 -5.90 -22.07 15.38
C LYS A 126 -5.14 -20.80 15.80
N PRO A 127 -3.96 -20.47 15.24
CA PRO A 127 -3.25 -19.26 15.63
C PRO A 127 -4.08 -18.03 15.27
N LYS A 128 -4.80 -17.52 16.27
CA LYS A 128 -5.42 -16.21 16.23
C LYS A 128 -4.27 -15.23 16.39
N VAL A 129 -3.84 -14.65 15.28
CA VAL A 129 -2.88 -13.54 15.25
C VAL A 129 -3.28 -12.53 16.33
N ALA A 130 -2.44 -12.44 17.36
CA ALA A 130 -2.63 -11.54 18.46
C ALA A 130 -2.53 -10.10 17.93
N SER A 131 -3.70 -9.51 17.71
CA SER A 131 -3.85 -8.08 17.54
C SER A 131 -3.47 -7.42 18.87
N GLY A 132 -2.35 -6.71 18.88
CA GLY A 132 -1.92 -5.94 20.04
C GLY A 132 -0.44 -5.61 20.03
N ARG A 133 -0.15 -4.33 19.79
CA ARG A 133 1.09 -3.62 20.12
C ARG A 133 1.82 -4.29 21.30
N THR A 134 2.97 -4.91 21.02
CA THR A 134 3.82 -5.45 22.07
C THR A 134 4.42 -4.29 22.86
N ASN A 135 4.09 -4.19 24.15
CA ASN A 135 4.50 -3.12 25.07
C ASN A 135 6.01 -3.11 25.41
N SER A 136 6.91 -3.24 24.43
CA SER A 136 8.34 -3.11 24.65
C SER A 136 9.00 -2.40 23.47
N ALA A 137 9.56 -1.21 23.75
CA ALA A 137 10.27 -0.38 22.78
C ALA A 137 11.43 -1.11 22.08
N ALA A 138 11.99 -2.15 22.72
CA ALA A 138 13.02 -3.00 22.11
C ALA A 138 12.46 -3.83 20.93
N LYS A 139 11.21 -4.30 21.03
CA LYS A 139 10.57 -5.08 19.96
C LYS A 139 10.11 -4.18 18.81
N GLU A 140 9.66 -2.96 19.09
CA GLU A 140 9.32 -1.99 18.02
C GLU A 140 10.59 -1.53 17.25
N ARG A 141 11.75 -1.39 17.91
CA ARG A 141 13.03 -1.11 17.22
C ARG A 141 13.50 -2.27 16.35
N ALA A 142 13.45 -3.51 16.86
CA ALA A 142 13.83 -4.69 16.09
C ALA A 142 12.95 -4.92 14.84
N ILE A 143 11.64 -4.65 14.95
CA ILE A 143 10.73 -4.78 13.80
C ILE A 143 11.00 -3.68 12.76
N LYS A 144 11.31 -2.45 13.19
CA LYS A 144 11.60 -1.34 12.28
C LYS A 144 12.94 -1.52 11.56
N GLU A 145 13.93 -2.05 12.24
CA GLU A 145 15.25 -2.38 11.66
C GLU A 145 15.14 -3.52 10.65
N ALA A 146 14.41 -4.60 10.96
CA ALA A 146 14.17 -5.70 10.03
C ALA A 146 13.47 -5.26 8.72
N ILE A 147 12.53 -4.32 8.79
CA ILE A 147 11.84 -3.79 7.60
C ILE A 147 12.75 -2.87 6.78
N ALA A 148 13.67 -2.14 7.42
CA ALA A 148 14.64 -1.30 6.73
C ALA A 148 15.69 -2.15 6.00
N GLU A 149 16.14 -3.25 6.63
CA GLU A 149 17.13 -4.16 6.07
C GLU A 149 16.59 -4.93 4.84
N GLU A 150 15.36 -5.44 4.91
CA GLU A 150 14.72 -6.09 3.76
C GLU A 150 14.51 -5.14 2.57
N LYS A 151 14.25 -3.85 2.84
CA LYS A 151 14.13 -2.81 1.79
C LYS A 151 15.48 -2.48 1.17
N ALA A 152 16.54 -2.39 1.97
CA ALA A 152 17.90 -2.17 1.49
C ALA A 152 18.41 -3.34 0.63
N GLU A 153 18.04 -4.58 0.97
CA GLU A 153 18.39 -5.75 0.15
C GLU A 153 17.67 -5.79 -1.19
N ARG A 154 16.43 -5.29 -1.26
CA ARG A 154 15.69 -5.21 -2.53
C ARG A 154 16.24 -4.09 -3.42
N GLU A 155 16.62 -2.96 -2.83
CA GLU A 155 17.28 -1.87 -3.55
C GLU A 155 18.70 -2.25 -4.00
N SER A 156 19.47 -2.99 -3.18
CA SER A 156 20.80 -3.47 -3.57
C SER A 156 20.74 -4.52 -4.66
N LYS A 157 19.77 -5.45 -4.63
CA LYS A 157 19.55 -6.41 -5.73
C LYS A 157 19.14 -5.71 -7.03
N LYS A 158 18.28 -4.69 -6.95
CA LYS A 158 17.89 -3.90 -8.13
C LYS A 158 19.07 -3.09 -8.69
N LEU A 159 19.88 -2.50 -7.82
CA LEU A 159 21.06 -1.73 -8.21
C LEU A 159 22.17 -2.63 -8.77
N MET A 160 22.39 -3.82 -8.18
CA MET A 160 23.34 -4.81 -8.72
C MET A 160 22.91 -5.26 -10.12
N LYS A 161 21.61 -5.55 -10.34
CA LYS A 161 21.09 -5.92 -11.65
C LYS A 161 21.29 -4.80 -12.68
N ALA A 162 20.96 -3.55 -12.32
CA ALA A 162 21.18 -2.39 -13.19
C ALA A 162 22.68 -2.15 -13.49
N SER A 163 23.56 -2.37 -12.50
CA SER A 163 25.01 -2.25 -12.71
C SER A 163 25.59 -3.34 -13.61
N ALA A 164 25.07 -4.57 -13.50
CA ALA A 164 25.47 -5.69 -14.35
C ALA A 164 25.02 -5.45 -15.80
N GLU A 165 23.77 -5.03 -16.01
CA GLU A 165 23.25 -4.65 -17.31
C GLU A 165 24.05 -3.50 -17.95
N ALA A 166 24.41 -2.48 -17.17
CA ALA A 166 25.25 -1.38 -17.66
C ALA A 166 26.67 -1.84 -18.02
N GLN A 167 27.22 -2.81 -17.28
CA GLN A 167 28.54 -3.37 -17.56
C GLN A 167 28.54 -4.24 -18.81
N GLU A 168 27.46 -5.00 -19.04
CA GLU A 168 27.25 -5.74 -20.29
C GLU A 168 27.09 -4.78 -21.49
N MET A 169 26.34 -3.68 -21.33
CA MET A 169 26.25 -2.65 -22.38
C MET A 169 27.60 -1.99 -22.66
N ARG A 170 28.41 -1.75 -21.61
CA ARG A 170 29.76 -1.17 -21.76
C ARG A 170 30.71 -2.13 -22.47
N ASP A 171 30.65 -3.43 -22.18
CA ASP A 171 31.52 -4.43 -22.80
C ASP A 171 31.14 -4.67 -24.28
N ILE A 172 29.84 -4.62 -24.60
CA ILE A 172 29.34 -4.63 -25.98
C ILE A 172 29.83 -3.39 -26.74
N MET A 173 29.75 -2.19 -26.14
CA MET A 173 30.26 -0.96 -26.76
C MET A 173 31.78 -1.00 -26.96
N ALA A 174 32.55 -1.48 -25.98
CA ALA A 174 34.00 -1.58 -26.08
C ALA A 174 34.44 -2.58 -27.17
N ARG A 175 33.70 -3.69 -27.32
CA ARG A 175 33.95 -4.67 -28.39
C ARG A 175 33.62 -4.10 -29.78
N LEU A 176 32.58 -3.27 -29.88
CA LEU A 176 32.23 -2.56 -31.10
C LEU A 176 33.30 -1.54 -31.49
N ASP A 177 33.83 -0.79 -30.52
CA ASP A 177 34.90 0.20 -30.75
C ASP A 177 36.22 -0.47 -31.18
N ASN A 178 36.58 -1.59 -30.55
CA ASN A 178 37.73 -2.41 -30.98
C ASN A 178 37.54 -2.99 -32.39
N ARG A 179 36.33 -3.44 -32.77
CA ARG A 179 36.05 -3.88 -34.15
C ARG A 179 36.07 -2.72 -35.15
N GLY A 180 35.52 -1.56 -34.81
CA GLY A 180 35.52 -0.36 -35.65
C GLY A 180 36.92 0.19 -35.92
N SER A 181 37.81 0.14 -34.93
CA SER A 181 39.19 0.63 -35.06
C SER A 181 40.03 -0.21 -36.05
N THR A 182 39.76 -1.51 -36.18
CA THR A 182 40.48 -2.41 -37.12
C THR A 182 40.02 -2.29 -38.57
N LEU A 183 38.78 -1.84 -38.81
CA LEU A 183 38.25 -1.58 -40.15
C LEU A 183 38.76 -0.27 -40.75
N LYS A 184 39.13 0.72 -39.92
CA LYS A 184 39.63 2.02 -40.37
C LYS A 184 41.12 2.04 -40.74
N LYS A 185 41.84 0.92 -40.52
CA LYS A 185 43.29 0.79 -40.78
C LYS A 185 43.62 -0.14 -41.96
N ARG A 186 42.62 -0.56 -42.75
CA ARG A 186 42.80 -1.28 -44.02
C ARG A 186 42.50 -0.39 -45.21
#